data_AF-A0A6J3QMU5-F1
#
_entry.id   AF-A0A6J3QMU5-F1
#
_cell.length_a   1.000
_cell.length_b   1.000
_cell.length_c   1.000
_cell.angle_alpha   90.00
_cell.angle_beta   90.00
_cell.angle_gamma   90.00
#
_symmetry.space_group_name_H-M   'P 1'
#
loop_
_entity.id
_entity.type
_entity.pdbx_description
1 polymer ?
#
loop_
_entity_poly.entity_id
_entity_poly.type
_entity_poly.pdbx_seq_one_letter_code
_entity_poly.pdbx_strand_id
1 'polypeptide(L)'
;MSPFGGWGLLSAFLALLCCTGSGEEAFEVRTWPEQLMVESGESQVINCSTTCTQPNTGGLETTLHKTLLAEQDQWKLYEVFNISQDTDVICHFTCSGKQESKSLNISVFHPPKQVLLKLWPTLVAVGRSFTIQCRVPSVAPLEGLTVTLLHGSEIVYSQTFVGTTLSPQEAMVTHNTTAHREDNRHNFSCRAEMDLRSRGGDLIHRVSDPQALDVYEPAQDNQVVAIITVVSVLLFLFVTSVLLCFVFGQQWHQRRTGTYGVQAAWRRLRWAYRA
;
A
#
# COMPACT_ATOMS: atom_id res chain seq x y z
N MET A 1 -90.89 -12.93 -43.03
CA MET A 1 -90.11 -12.94 -41.77
C MET A 1 -89.14 -14.10 -41.86
N SER A 2 -87.88 -13.79 -42.16
CA SER A 2 -86.79 -14.75 -42.33
C SER A 2 -85.72 -14.42 -41.30
N PRO A 3 -85.26 -15.37 -40.48
CA PRO A 3 -84.07 -15.19 -39.66
C PRO A 3 -82.98 -16.17 -40.11
N PHE A 4 -82.02 -15.71 -40.91
CA PHE A 4 -80.78 -16.44 -41.14
C PHE A 4 -79.65 -15.42 -41.25
N GLY A 5 -78.98 -15.17 -40.14
CA GLY A 5 -77.85 -14.24 -40.06
C GLY A 5 -77.10 -14.46 -38.75
N GLY A 6 -76.31 -15.54 -38.66
CA GLY A 6 -75.57 -15.84 -37.43
C GLY A 6 -74.36 -16.77 -37.56
N TRP A 7 -74.05 -17.30 -38.75
CA TRP A 7 -72.97 -18.29 -38.91
C TRP A 7 -71.69 -17.77 -39.60
N GLY A 8 -71.71 -16.55 -40.15
CA GLY A 8 -70.53 -15.95 -40.79
C GLY A 8 -69.54 -15.29 -39.83
N LEU A 9 -69.97 -14.90 -38.62
CA LEU A 9 -69.11 -14.20 -37.66
C LEU A 9 -68.30 -15.16 -36.77
N LEU A 10 -68.82 -16.35 -36.48
CA LEU A 10 -68.12 -17.37 -35.68
C LEU A 10 -66.95 -18.03 -36.43
N SER A 11 -67.09 -18.18 -37.75
CA SER A 11 -66.07 -18.77 -38.62
C SER A 11 -64.89 -17.81 -38.89
N ALA A 12 -65.11 -16.49 -38.82
CA ALA A 12 -64.03 -15.50 -38.90
C ALA A 12 -63.22 -15.38 -37.58
N PHE A 13 -63.87 -15.57 -36.42
CA PHE A 13 -63.18 -15.53 -35.13
C PHE A 13 -62.27 -16.75 -34.88
N LEU A 14 -62.63 -17.93 -35.41
CA LEU A 14 -61.81 -19.15 -35.30
C LEU A 14 -60.55 -19.13 -36.19
N ALA A 15 -60.55 -18.36 -37.28
CA ALA A 15 -59.38 -18.21 -38.15
C ALA A 15 -58.31 -17.25 -37.58
N LEU A 16 -58.71 -16.31 -36.71
CA LEU A 16 -57.80 -15.36 -36.05
C LEU A 16 -57.02 -15.95 -34.86
N LEU A 17 -57.39 -17.15 -34.40
CA LEU A 17 -56.73 -17.86 -33.29
C LEU A 17 -55.61 -18.82 -33.72
N CYS A 18 -55.39 -19.02 -35.04
CA CYS A 18 -54.35 -19.93 -35.55
C CYS A 18 -52.99 -19.26 -35.81
N CYS A 19 -52.87 -17.95 -35.59
CA CYS A 19 -51.57 -17.30 -35.50
C CYS A 19 -51.05 -17.38 -34.07
N THR A 20 -50.89 -18.59 -33.53
CA THR A 20 -49.92 -18.80 -32.46
C THR A 20 -48.58 -18.48 -33.09
N GLY A 21 -48.08 -17.26 -32.85
CA GLY A 21 -46.73 -16.88 -33.23
C GLY A 21 -45.82 -18.02 -32.81
N SER A 22 -45.08 -18.56 -33.79
CA SER A 22 -43.90 -19.37 -33.53
C SER A 22 -43.05 -18.53 -32.58
N GLY A 23 -43.17 -18.79 -31.29
CA GLY A 23 -42.30 -18.19 -30.30
C GLY A 23 -40.92 -18.72 -30.65
N GLU A 24 -40.13 -17.93 -31.37
CA GLU A 24 -38.70 -18.17 -31.50
C GLU A 24 -38.20 -18.33 -30.07
N GLU A 25 -37.85 -19.55 -29.67
CA GLU A 25 -37.25 -19.79 -28.38
C GLU A 25 -35.98 -18.95 -28.33
N ALA A 26 -36.00 -17.91 -27.51
CA ALA A 26 -34.84 -17.10 -27.26
C ALA A 26 -33.77 -18.02 -26.64
N PHE A 27 -32.65 -18.18 -27.35
CA PHE A 27 -31.51 -18.95 -26.87
C PHE A 27 -30.40 -18.00 -26.44
N GLU A 28 -29.49 -18.51 -25.61
CA GLU A 28 -28.37 -17.75 -25.06
C GLU A 28 -27.05 -18.40 -25.48
N VAL A 29 -26.01 -17.57 -25.55
CA VAL A 29 -24.62 -18.01 -25.67
C VAL A 29 -23.90 -17.68 -24.37
N ARG A 30 -23.09 -18.63 -23.89
CA ARG A 30 -22.33 -18.54 -22.65
C ARG A 30 -20.86 -18.82 -22.92
N THR A 31 -20.01 -18.21 -22.11
CA THR A 31 -18.56 -18.41 -22.13
C THR A 31 -18.13 -18.95 -20.79
N TRP A 32 -17.20 -19.91 -20.79
CA TRP A 32 -16.49 -20.30 -19.58
C TRP A 32 -14.97 -20.26 -19.83
N PRO A 33 -14.20 -19.56 -18.98
CA PRO A 33 -14.67 -18.77 -17.83
C PRO A 33 -15.45 -17.50 -18.26
N GLU A 34 -16.18 -16.89 -17.31
CA GLU A 34 -16.96 -15.65 -17.55
C GLU A 34 -16.10 -14.37 -17.47
N GLN A 35 -15.01 -14.44 -16.69
CA GLN A 35 -13.97 -13.43 -16.59
C GLN A 35 -12.63 -14.14 -16.66
N LEU A 36 -11.67 -13.53 -17.34
CA LEU A 36 -10.40 -14.18 -17.59
C LEU A 36 -9.25 -13.19 -17.49
N MET A 37 -8.30 -13.51 -16.61
CA MET A 37 -7.06 -12.77 -16.45
C MET A 37 -5.87 -13.73 -16.52
N VAL A 38 -4.94 -13.48 -17.44
CA VAL A 38 -3.84 -14.40 -17.78
C VAL A 38 -2.48 -13.72 -17.69
N GLU A 39 -1.44 -14.47 -17.33
CA GLU A 39 -0.09 -13.93 -17.40
C GLU A 39 0.30 -13.71 -18.87
N SER A 40 1.00 -12.62 -19.14
CA SER A 40 1.44 -12.27 -20.50
C SER A 40 2.25 -13.40 -21.16
N GLY A 41 1.79 -13.83 -22.33
CA GLY A 41 2.40 -14.89 -23.13
C GLY A 41 1.81 -16.29 -22.92
N GLU A 42 0.96 -16.46 -21.91
CA GLU A 42 0.30 -17.75 -21.65
C GLU A 42 -0.82 -18.05 -22.65
N SER A 43 -1.29 -19.29 -22.63
CA SER A 43 -2.42 -19.77 -23.42
C SER A 43 -3.58 -20.15 -22.51
N GLN A 44 -4.81 -20.06 -23.00
CA GLN A 44 -6.00 -20.32 -22.20
C GLN A 44 -7.07 -21.09 -22.96
N VAL A 45 -7.75 -21.97 -22.22
CA VAL A 45 -8.89 -22.71 -22.73
C VAL A 45 -10.20 -21.96 -22.46
N ILE A 46 -11.03 -21.85 -23.50
CA ILE A 46 -12.32 -21.14 -23.51
C ILE A 46 -13.39 -22.08 -24.03
N ASN A 47 -14.48 -22.25 -23.28
CA ASN A 47 -15.66 -23.00 -23.67
C ASN A 47 -16.76 -22.04 -24.12
N CYS A 48 -17.13 -22.11 -25.39
CA CYS A 48 -18.33 -21.46 -25.92
C CYS A 48 -19.49 -22.46 -25.87
N SER A 49 -20.56 -22.14 -25.16
CA SER A 49 -21.75 -23.01 -25.05
C SER A 49 -23.04 -22.26 -25.37
N THR A 50 -24.09 -22.98 -25.71
CA THR A 50 -25.41 -22.41 -26.02
C THR A 50 -26.56 -23.21 -25.42
N THR A 51 -27.67 -22.54 -25.14
CA THR A 51 -28.92 -23.19 -24.73
C THR A 51 -29.75 -23.71 -25.91
N CYS A 52 -29.39 -23.36 -27.16
CA CYS A 52 -30.05 -23.90 -28.37
C CYS A 52 -29.81 -25.41 -28.47
N THR A 53 -30.87 -26.20 -28.67
CA THR A 53 -30.80 -27.67 -28.73
C THR A 53 -30.23 -28.20 -30.04
N GLN A 54 -30.43 -27.47 -31.14
CA GLN A 54 -29.98 -27.85 -32.49
C GLN A 54 -29.37 -26.64 -33.23
N PRO A 55 -28.18 -26.18 -32.82
CA PRO A 55 -27.55 -25.04 -33.48
C PRO A 55 -27.07 -25.42 -34.88
N ASN A 56 -27.25 -24.50 -35.84
CA ASN A 56 -26.79 -24.66 -37.21
C ASN A 56 -25.26 -24.52 -37.30
N THR A 57 -24.72 -23.50 -36.64
CA THR A 57 -23.28 -23.16 -36.63
C THR A 57 -22.91 -22.50 -35.31
N GLY A 58 -21.64 -22.59 -34.93
CA GLY A 58 -21.10 -21.81 -33.82
C GLY A 58 -19.59 -21.82 -33.79
N GLY A 59 -19.02 -20.87 -33.06
CA GLY A 59 -17.58 -20.76 -32.91
C GLY A 59 -17.12 -19.60 -32.04
N LEU A 60 -15.81 -19.38 -32.03
CA LEU A 60 -15.12 -18.32 -31.31
C LEU A 60 -14.45 -17.37 -32.31
N GLU A 61 -14.83 -16.09 -32.34
CA GLU A 61 -14.12 -15.07 -33.11
C GLU A 61 -13.10 -14.35 -32.23
N THR A 62 -11.86 -14.22 -32.72
CA THR A 62 -10.76 -13.54 -32.03
C THR A 62 -9.66 -13.18 -33.01
N THR A 63 -8.86 -12.17 -32.68
CA THR A 63 -7.62 -11.82 -33.37
C THR A 63 -6.45 -12.73 -32.98
N LEU A 64 -6.57 -13.50 -31.90
CA LEU A 64 -5.56 -14.41 -31.40
C LEU A 64 -5.53 -15.71 -32.19
N HIS A 65 -4.40 -16.42 -32.10
CA HIS A 65 -4.34 -17.79 -32.60
C HIS A 65 -5.22 -18.68 -31.73
N LYS A 66 -6.00 -19.56 -32.37
CA LYS A 66 -6.89 -20.51 -31.69
C LYS A 66 -6.83 -21.89 -32.33
N THR A 67 -7.06 -22.91 -31.53
CA THR A 67 -7.21 -24.31 -31.95
C THR A 67 -8.46 -24.89 -31.31
N LEU A 68 -9.25 -25.61 -32.09
CA LEU A 68 -10.40 -26.35 -31.57
C LEU A 68 -9.89 -27.62 -30.89
N LEU A 69 -10.15 -27.76 -29.59
CA LEU A 69 -9.76 -28.94 -28.80
C LEU A 69 -10.82 -30.03 -28.81
N ALA A 70 -12.07 -29.64 -28.63
CA ALA A 70 -13.21 -30.55 -28.57
C ALA A 70 -14.51 -29.83 -28.94
N GLU A 71 -15.48 -30.57 -29.44
CA GLU A 71 -16.80 -30.03 -29.74
C GLU A 71 -17.92 -31.05 -29.53
N GLN A 72 -19.10 -30.52 -29.23
CA GLN A 72 -20.41 -31.16 -29.32
C GLN A 72 -21.38 -30.15 -29.95
N ASP A 73 -22.63 -30.57 -30.19
CA ASP A 73 -23.63 -29.69 -30.82
C ASP A 73 -23.78 -28.37 -30.06
N GLN A 74 -23.92 -28.42 -28.73
CA GLN A 74 -24.23 -27.25 -27.91
C GLN A 74 -23.01 -26.54 -27.31
N TRP A 75 -21.78 -27.05 -27.52
CA TRP A 75 -20.58 -26.39 -27.01
C TRP A 75 -19.32 -26.72 -27.80
N LYS A 76 -18.38 -25.78 -27.79
CA LYS A 76 -17.08 -25.89 -28.46
C LYS A 76 -15.99 -25.38 -27.52
N LEU A 77 -14.92 -26.16 -27.39
CA LEU A 77 -13.79 -25.86 -26.53
C LEU A 77 -12.59 -25.46 -27.37
N TYR A 78 -12.11 -24.25 -27.17
CA TYR A 78 -10.97 -23.66 -27.88
C TYR A 78 -9.80 -23.45 -26.94
N GLU A 79 -8.59 -23.69 -27.43
CA GLU A 79 -7.37 -23.16 -26.84
C GLU A 79 -6.97 -21.91 -27.62
N VAL A 80 -6.71 -20.82 -26.90
CA VAL A 80 -6.27 -19.54 -27.45
C VAL A 80 -4.85 -19.28 -26.97
N PHE A 81 -3.94 -18.95 -27.89
CA PHE A 81 -2.50 -18.97 -27.64
C PHE A 81 -1.87 -17.57 -27.60
N ASN A 82 -0.74 -17.49 -26.88
CA ASN A 82 0.18 -16.34 -26.87
C ASN A 82 -0.53 -15.01 -26.57
N ILE A 83 -1.30 -15.01 -25.47
CA ILE A 83 -2.10 -13.87 -25.06
C ILE A 83 -1.16 -12.84 -24.42
N SER A 84 -0.80 -11.81 -25.17
CA SER A 84 0.20 -10.82 -24.75
C SER A 84 -0.37 -9.46 -24.38
N GLN A 85 -1.60 -9.17 -24.79
CA GLN A 85 -2.30 -7.91 -24.55
C GLN A 85 -3.78 -8.17 -24.28
N ASP A 86 -4.41 -7.21 -23.59
CA ASP A 86 -5.86 -7.20 -23.38
C ASP A 86 -6.59 -7.32 -24.72
N THR A 87 -7.55 -8.23 -24.79
CA THR A 87 -8.32 -8.49 -26.00
C THR A 87 -9.69 -9.04 -25.69
N ASP A 88 -10.59 -8.97 -26.66
CA ASP A 88 -11.93 -9.51 -26.55
C ASP A 88 -12.07 -10.72 -27.48
N VAL A 89 -12.79 -11.73 -27.01
CA VAL A 89 -13.19 -12.90 -27.81
C VAL A 89 -14.69 -13.01 -27.83
N ILE A 90 -15.25 -13.43 -28.96
CA ILE A 90 -16.69 -13.47 -29.17
C ILE A 90 -17.11 -14.90 -29.49
N CYS A 91 -17.76 -15.55 -28.53
CA CYS A 91 -18.47 -16.80 -28.80
C CYS A 91 -19.79 -16.48 -29.51
N HIS A 92 -20.12 -17.21 -30.58
CA HIS A 92 -21.38 -17.06 -31.29
C HIS A 92 -21.99 -18.41 -31.65
N PHE A 93 -23.32 -18.46 -31.71
CA PHE A 93 -24.07 -19.59 -32.22
C PHE A 93 -25.26 -19.08 -33.04
N THR A 94 -25.61 -19.84 -34.08
CA THR A 94 -26.77 -19.58 -34.94
C THR A 94 -27.76 -20.73 -34.77
N CYS A 95 -29.01 -20.40 -34.43
CA CYS A 95 -30.10 -21.33 -34.19
C CYS A 95 -31.31 -20.89 -35.02
N SER A 96 -31.84 -21.78 -35.86
CA SER A 96 -33.02 -21.51 -36.71
C SER A 96 -32.92 -20.20 -37.52
N GLY A 97 -31.70 -19.86 -37.98
CA GLY A 97 -31.43 -18.64 -38.75
C GLY A 97 -31.20 -17.36 -37.91
N LYS A 98 -31.35 -17.42 -36.58
CA LYS A 98 -31.03 -16.32 -35.65
C LYS A 98 -29.66 -16.53 -35.01
N GLN A 99 -28.81 -15.50 -35.00
CA GLN A 99 -27.49 -15.56 -34.36
C GLN A 99 -27.49 -14.79 -33.04
N GLU A 100 -26.93 -15.40 -32.01
CA GLU A 100 -26.67 -14.77 -30.71
C GLU A 100 -25.17 -14.89 -30.40
N SER A 101 -24.64 -13.97 -29.59
CA SER A 101 -23.23 -13.95 -29.23
C SER A 101 -22.98 -13.46 -27.82
N LYS A 102 -21.82 -13.85 -27.28
CA LYS A 102 -21.33 -13.44 -25.96
C LYS A 102 -19.86 -13.06 -26.07
N SER A 103 -19.54 -11.83 -25.64
CA SER A 103 -18.18 -11.34 -25.52
C SER A 103 -17.58 -11.77 -24.18
N LEU A 104 -16.31 -12.17 -24.20
CA LEU A 104 -15.45 -12.38 -23.05
C LEU A 104 -14.23 -11.49 -23.19
N ASN A 105 -14.00 -10.64 -22.21
CA ASN A 105 -12.83 -9.79 -22.15
C ASN A 105 -11.71 -10.55 -21.45
N ILE A 106 -10.55 -10.62 -22.10
CA ILE A 106 -9.34 -11.25 -21.59
C ILE A 106 -8.38 -10.14 -21.19
N SER A 107 -8.05 -10.06 -19.90
CA SER A 107 -7.05 -9.12 -19.38
C SER A 107 -5.71 -9.82 -19.18
N VAL A 108 -4.62 -9.10 -19.43
CA VAL A 108 -3.26 -9.59 -19.28
C VAL A 108 -2.59 -8.94 -18.08
N PHE A 109 -1.82 -9.73 -17.34
CA PHE A 109 -1.02 -9.22 -16.23
C PHE A 109 0.43 -9.65 -16.30
N HIS A 110 1.25 -8.88 -15.59
CA HIS A 110 2.66 -9.08 -15.38
C HIS A 110 2.90 -9.16 -13.86
N PRO A 111 3.15 -10.38 -13.32
CA PRO A 111 3.24 -10.58 -11.88
C PRO A 111 4.52 -9.96 -11.30
N PRO A 112 4.57 -9.72 -9.98
CA PRO A 112 5.80 -9.32 -9.29
C PRO A 112 6.83 -10.46 -9.33
N LYS A 113 7.69 -10.47 -10.35
CA LYS A 113 8.77 -11.46 -10.49
C LYS A 113 9.98 -11.14 -9.61
N GLN A 114 10.19 -9.88 -9.29
CA GLN A 114 11.28 -9.41 -8.43
C GLN A 114 10.75 -8.34 -7.47
N VAL A 115 11.25 -8.35 -6.24
CA VAL A 115 10.95 -7.33 -5.24
C VAL A 115 12.28 -6.95 -4.60
N LEU A 116 12.69 -5.69 -4.77
CA LEU A 116 14.00 -5.20 -4.40
C LEU A 116 13.87 -4.26 -3.22
N LEU A 117 14.40 -4.66 -2.06
CA LEU A 117 14.50 -3.82 -0.88
C LEU A 117 15.87 -3.13 -0.84
N LYS A 118 15.86 -1.86 -0.45
CA LYS A 118 17.07 -1.10 -0.14
C LYS A 118 16.87 -0.24 1.10
N LEU A 119 17.72 -0.45 2.09
CA LEU A 119 17.88 0.43 3.25
C LEU A 119 18.99 1.45 3.00
N TRP A 120 18.76 2.71 3.35
CA TRP A 120 19.77 3.76 3.24
C TRP A 120 19.63 4.84 4.33
N PRO A 121 20.70 5.16 5.09
CA PRO A 121 21.96 4.41 5.18
C PRO A 121 21.76 3.07 5.92
N THR A 122 22.68 2.13 5.76
CA THR A 122 22.61 0.81 6.45
C THR A 122 23.08 0.86 7.89
N LEU A 123 23.96 1.81 8.23
CA LEU A 123 24.43 2.08 9.59
C LEU A 123 23.88 3.42 10.08
N VAL A 124 23.09 3.41 11.16
CA VAL A 124 22.32 4.55 11.64
C VAL A 124 22.48 4.72 13.14
N ALA A 125 22.63 5.95 13.62
CA ALA A 125 22.61 6.20 15.07
C ALA A 125 21.17 6.09 15.61
N VAL A 126 20.99 5.56 16.81
CA VAL A 126 19.68 5.57 17.49
C VAL A 126 19.06 6.98 17.46
N GLY A 127 17.78 7.08 17.11
CA GLY A 127 17.05 8.34 17.01
C GLY A 127 17.29 9.14 15.72
N ARG A 128 18.11 8.63 14.79
CA ARG A 128 18.28 9.22 13.44
C ARG A 128 17.39 8.51 12.43
N SER A 129 17.05 9.23 11.37
CA SER A 129 16.20 8.71 10.30
C SER A 129 16.98 7.89 9.28
N PHE A 130 16.33 6.87 8.74
CA PHE A 130 16.77 6.14 7.56
C PHE A 130 15.59 5.92 6.60
N THR A 131 15.92 5.56 5.36
CA THR A 131 14.97 5.36 4.28
C THR A 131 14.89 3.89 3.94
N ILE A 132 13.66 3.40 3.83
CA ILE A 132 13.31 2.08 3.30
C ILE A 132 12.73 2.31 1.91
N GLN A 133 13.39 1.79 0.88
CA GLN A 133 12.92 1.84 -0.49
C GLN A 133 12.64 0.42 -1.00
N CYS A 134 11.43 0.20 -1.50
CA CYS A 134 11.05 -1.04 -2.17
C CYS A 134 10.71 -0.76 -3.64
N ARG A 135 11.27 -1.55 -4.54
CA ARG A 135 11.04 -1.47 -5.99
C ARG A 135 10.53 -2.81 -6.51
N VAL A 136 9.48 -2.77 -7.32
CA VAL A 136 8.87 -3.92 -7.97
C VAL A 136 8.85 -3.62 -9.48
N PRO A 137 9.85 -4.07 -10.24
CA PRO A 137 9.96 -3.75 -11.65
C PRO A 137 8.98 -4.57 -12.50
N SER A 138 8.59 -3.99 -13.64
CA SER A 138 7.87 -4.68 -14.72
C SER A 138 6.57 -5.36 -14.29
N VAL A 139 5.76 -4.68 -13.47
CA VAL A 139 4.45 -5.15 -13.02
C VAL A 139 3.32 -4.40 -13.69
N ALA A 140 2.24 -5.11 -14.00
CA ALA A 140 1.00 -4.56 -14.53
C ALA A 140 -0.17 -5.54 -14.29
N PRO A 141 -1.41 -5.04 -14.12
CA PRO A 141 -1.72 -3.64 -13.86
C PRO A 141 -1.16 -3.19 -12.50
N LEU A 142 -0.94 -1.88 -12.33
CA LEU A 142 -0.62 -1.34 -11.00
C LEU A 142 -1.85 -1.33 -10.08
N GLU A 143 -3.05 -1.30 -10.65
CA GLU A 143 -4.30 -1.39 -9.91
C GLU A 143 -4.37 -2.70 -9.11
N GLY A 144 -4.61 -2.60 -7.81
CA GLY A 144 -4.70 -3.78 -6.95
C GLY A 144 -3.34 -4.36 -6.52
N LEU A 145 -2.22 -3.72 -6.91
CA LEU A 145 -0.92 -4.01 -6.31
C LEU A 145 -0.80 -3.30 -4.95
N THR A 146 -0.58 -4.07 -3.90
CA THR A 146 -0.26 -3.60 -2.55
C THR A 146 1.19 -3.93 -2.24
N VAL A 147 1.97 -2.92 -1.85
CA VAL A 147 3.35 -3.07 -1.41
C VAL A 147 3.44 -2.75 0.08
N THR A 148 3.91 -3.72 0.85
CA THR A 148 3.99 -3.67 2.31
C THR A 148 5.44 -3.79 2.77
N LEU A 149 5.91 -2.80 3.53
CA LEU A 149 7.19 -2.81 4.21
C LEU A 149 7.03 -3.46 5.58
N LEU A 150 7.89 -4.43 5.88
CA LEU A 150 7.81 -5.27 7.06
C LEU A 150 9.10 -5.16 7.87
N HIS A 151 9.00 -5.19 9.19
CA HIS A 151 10.10 -5.42 10.12
C HIS A 151 9.80 -6.70 10.89
N GLY A 152 10.49 -7.79 10.58
CA GLY A 152 10.06 -9.12 10.99
C GLY A 152 8.66 -9.45 10.45
N SER A 153 7.67 -9.55 11.35
CA SER A 153 6.26 -9.75 11.01
C SER A 153 5.40 -8.48 11.10
N GLU A 154 5.97 -7.37 11.58
CA GLU A 154 5.23 -6.13 11.80
C GLU A 154 5.18 -5.28 10.54
N ILE A 155 4.01 -4.68 10.28
CA ILE A 155 3.82 -3.78 9.15
C ILE A 155 4.31 -2.39 9.54
N VAL A 156 5.38 -1.94 8.88
CA VAL A 156 5.92 -0.60 9.04
C VAL A 156 5.13 0.40 8.19
N TYR A 157 4.86 0.03 6.94
CA TYR A 157 4.13 0.87 6.00
C TYR A 157 3.47 -0.01 4.93
N SER A 158 2.33 0.42 4.41
CA SER A 158 1.65 -0.26 3.31
C SER A 158 1.07 0.76 2.35
N GLN A 159 1.22 0.51 1.05
CA GLN A 159 0.69 1.34 -0.01
C GLN A 159 0.03 0.48 -1.07
N THR A 160 -1.24 0.76 -1.34
CA THR A 160 -1.97 0.19 -2.48
C THR A 160 -1.92 1.18 -3.63
N PHE A 161 -1.51 0.71 -4.80
CA PHE A 161 -1.41 1.51 -6.01
C PHE A 161 -2.79 1.67 -6.65
N VAL A 162 -3.06 2.89 -7.10
CA VAL A 162 -4.27 3.27 -7.83
C VAL A 162 -3.81 3.83 -9.18
N GLY A 163 -4.31 3.27 -10.27
CA GLY A 163 -3.93 3.69 -11.61
C GLY A 163 -4.48 2.76 -12.68
N THR A 164 -4.63 3.26 -13.90
CA THR A 164 -5.22 2.52 -15.03
C THR A 164 -4.18 2.13 -16.09
N THR A 165 -2.89 2.25 -15.78
CA THR A 165 -1.83 1.91 -16.73
C THR A 165 -1.74 0.39 -16.89
N LEU A 166 -2.09 -0.09 -18.09
CA LEU A 166 -2.04 -1.50 -18.47
C LEU A 166 -0.62 -1.95 -18.86
N SER A 167 0.29 -1.02 -19.12
CA SER A 167 1.68 -1.35 -19.47
C SER A 167 2.53 -1.65 -18.23
N PRO A 168 3.48 -2.61 -18.32
CA PRO A 168 4.41 -2.92 -17.23
C PRO A 168 5.19 -1.68 -16.78
N GLN A 169 5.12 -1.38 -15.49
CA GLN A 169 5.82 -0.26 -14.87
C GLN A 169 6.55 -0.70 -13.61
N GLU A 170 7.44 0.15 -13.13
CA GLU A 170 8.06 -0.04 -11.83
C GLU A 170 7.19 0.58 -10.75
N ALA A 171 6.71 -0.25 -9.81
CA ALA A 171 6.11 0.24 -8.58
C ALA A 171 7.21 0.53 -7.57
N MET A 172 7.23 1.75 -7.01
CA MET A 172 8.23 2.16 -6.04
C MET A 172 7.56 2.74 -4.79
N VAL A 173 7.92 2.19 -3.63
CA VAL A 173 7.49 2.66 -2.31
C VAL A 173 8.72 3.14 -1.56
N THR A 174 8.66 4.35 -1.02
CA THR A 174 9.73 4.93 -0.20
C THR A 174 9.15 5.43 1.11
N HIS A 175 9.71 4.98 2.24
CA HIS A 175 9.27 5.35 3.57
C HIS A 175 10.46 5.75 4.44
N ASN A 176 10.35 6.88 5.12
CA ASN A 176 11.37 7.34 6.07
C ASN A 176 10.89 7.04 7.49
N THR A 177 11.73 6.36 8.27
CA THR A 177 11.46 6.06 9.67
C THR A 177 12.69 6.31 10.53
N THR A 178 12.53 6.25 11.85
CA THR A 178 13.60 6.49 12.83
C THR A 178 14.19 5.17 13.30
N ALA A 179 15.51 5.12 13.48
CA ALA A 179 16.20 3.94 13.99
C ALA A 179 16.01 3.79 15.50
N HIS A 180 15.54 2.62 15.92
CA HIS A 180 15.35 2.21 17.30
C HIS A 180 16.39 1.15 17.72
N ARG A 181 16.59 0.98 19.04
CA ARG A 181 17.59 0.02 19.57
C ARG A 181 17.22 -1.43 19.23
N GLU A 182 15.92 -1.69 19.13
CA GLU A 182 15.33 -2.98 18.79
C GLU A 182 15.38 -3.32 17.30
N ASP A 183 15.67 -2.37 16.41
CA ASP A 183 15.65 -2.59 14.96
C ASP A 183 16.67 -3.64 14.51
N ASN A 184 17.77 -3.80 15.25
CA ASN A 184 18.80 -4.82 14.99
C ASN A 184 18.33 -6.27 15.25
N ARG A 185 17.14 -6.46 15.84
CA ARG A 185 16.63 -7.80 16.21
C ARG A 185 15.93 -8.51 15.06
N HIS A 186 15.37 -7.75 14.12
CA HIS A 186 14.63 -8.28 12.99
C HIS A 186 15.06 -7.60 11.70
N ASN A 187 14.96 -8.34 10.60
CA ASN A 187 15.29 -7.78 9.29
C ASN A 187 14.06 -7.07 8.71
N PHE A 188 14.34 -6.05 7.90
CA PHE A 188 13.35 -5.44 7.05
C PHE A 188 13.14 -6.31 5.82
N SER A 189 11.90 -6.41 5.35
CA SER A 189 11.55 -7.05 4.07
C SER A 189 10.46 -6.23 3.38
N CYS A 190 10.31 -6.43 2.07
CA CYS A 190 9.21 -5.86 1.31
C CYS A 190 8.38 -6.98 0.70
N ARG A 191 7.05 -6.89 0.84
CA ARG A 191 6.09 -7.78 0.20
C ARG A 191 5.32 -7.01 -0.86
N ALA A 192 5.27 -7.54 -2.08
CA ALA A 192 4.39 -7.07 -3.14
C ALA A 192 3.29 -8.11 -3.35
N GLU A 193 2.04 -7.69 -3.29
CA GLU A 193 0.85 -8.52 -3.39
C GLU A 193 -0.07 -7.94 -4.46
N MET A 194 -0.48 -8.76 -5.43
CA MET A 194 -1.33 -8.39 -6.56
C MET A 194 -2.61 -9.22 -6.47
N ASP A 195 -3.73 -8.57 -6.17
CA ASP A 195 -5.04 -9.22 -6.04
C ASP A 195 -5.84 -9.14 -7.33
N LEU A 196 -5.96 -10.28 -8.04
CA LEU A 196 -6.64 -10.38 -9.33
C LEU A 196 -7.99 -11.12 -9.25
N ARG A 197 -8.43 -11.49 -8.04
CA ARG A 197 -9.61 -12.37 -7.84
C ARG A 197 -10.90 -11.79 -8.41
N SER A 198 -11.04 -10.46 -8.40
CA SER A 198 -12.20 -9.76 -8.96
C SER A 198 -12.28 -9.79 -10.50
N ARG A 199 -11.22 -10.27 -11.17
CA ARG A 199 -11.11 -10.35 -12.64
C ARG A 199 -10.89 -11.77 -13.14
N GLY A 200 -11.10 -12.77 -12.27
CA GLY A 200 -10.92 -14.19 -12.61
C GLY A 200 -9.48 -14.71 -12.53
N GLY A 201 -8.56 -13.96 -11.90
CA GLY A 201 -7.21 -14.42 -11.58
C GLY A 201 -7.04 -14.84 -10.11
N ASP A 202 -5.79 -15.06 -9.70
CA ASP A 202 -5.42 -15.43 -8.33
C ASP A 202 -4.76 -14.28 -7.55
N LEU A 203 -4.55 -14.50 -6.25
CA LEU A 203 -3.69 -13.64 -5.42
C LEU A 203 -2.23 -14.04 -5.61
N ILE A 204 -1.43 -13.16 -6.21
CA ILE A 204 -0.02 -13.41 -6.48
C ILE A 204 0.81 -12.51 -5.59
N HIS A 205 1.79 -13.06 -4.89
CA HIS A 205 2.68 -12.26 -4.06
C HIS A 205 4.14 -12.69 -4.19
N ARG A 206 5.04 -11.75 -3.89
CA ARG A 206 6.47 -11.99 -3.78
C ARG A 206 7.06 -11.15 -2.65
N VAL A 207 8.10 -11.68 -2.02
CA VAL A 207 8.81 -11.03 -0.92
C VAL A 207 10.25 -10.81 -1.34
N SER A 208 10.84 -9.67 -0.96
CA SER A 208 12.25 -9.38 -1.17
C SER A 208 13.14 -10.25 -0.29
N ASP A 209 14.43 -10.28 -0.62
CA ASP A 209 15.42 -10.72 0.36
C ASP A 209 15.38 -9.80 1.60
N PRO A 210 15.52 -10.36 2.80
CA PRO A 210 15.52 -9.58 4.03
C PRO A 210 16.84 -8.80 4.19
N GLN A 211 16.75 -7.57 4.68
CA GLN A 211 17.92 -6.70 4.94
C GLN A 211 17.95 -6.27 6.41
N ALA A 212 19.10 -6.47 7.06
CA ALA A 212 19.34 -5.97 8.42
C ALA A 212 19.70 -4.47 8.38
N LEU A 213 19.27 -3.75 9.42
CA LEU A 213 19.73 -2.39 9.71
C LEU A 213 20.73 -2.45 10.85
N ASP A 214 21.88 -1.80 10.71
CA ASP A 214 22.86 -1.67 11.78
C ASP A 214 22.59 -0.39 12.56
N VAL A 215 22.17 -0.52 13.81
CA VAL A 215 21.94 0.63 14.71
C VAL A 215 23.04 0.70 15.76
N TYR A 216 23.66 1.88 15.89
CA TYR A 216 24.67 2.17 16.92
C TYR A 216 24.21 3.28 17.87
N GLU A 217 24.68 3.23 19.11
CA GLU A 217 24.46 4.32 20.06
C GLU A 217 25.49 5.43 19.85
N PRO A 218 25.06 6.67 19.62
CA PRO A 218 25.99 7.78 19.57
C PRO A 218 26.62 7.95 20.95
N ALA A 219 27.95 7.98 21.00
CA ALA A 219 28.67 8.30 22.23
C ALA A 219 28.18 9.67 22.74
N GLN A 220 27.71 9.72 23.98
CA GLN A 220 27.33 10.97 24.62
C GLN A 220 28.55 11.87 24.57
N ASP A 221 28.43 13.04 23.92
CA ASP A 221 29.57 13.94 23.71
C ASP A 221 30.05 14.44 25.08
N ASN A 222 31.05 13.75 25.61
CA ASN A 222 31.70 14.07 26.88
C ASN A 222 32.25 15.49 26.87
N GLN A 223 32.47 16.10 25.70
CA GLN A 223 32.89 17.50 25.62
C GLN A 223 31.80 18.45 26.11
N VAL A 224 30.51 18.21 25.78
CA VAL A 224 29.42 19.09 26.23
C VAL A 224 29.22 18.97 27.74
N VAL A 225 29.29 17.75 28.28
CA VAL A 225 29.22 17.51 29.73
C VAL A 225 30.45 18.09 30.45
N ALA A 226 31.65 17.92 29.88
CA ALA A 226 32.87 18.53 30.40
C ALA A 226 32.82 20.07 30.37
N ILE A 227 32.30 20.68 29.30
CA ILE A 227 32.14 22.13 29.20
C ILE A 227 31.14 22.64 30.24
N ILE A 228 29.97 21.99 30.37
CA ILE A 228 28.96 22.37 31.36
C ILE A 228 29.51 22.25 32.78
N THR A 229 30.22 21.16 33.10
CA THR A 229 30.82 20.97 34.42
C THR A 229 31.92 21.98 34.70
N VAL A 230 32.83 22.25 33.76
CA VAL A 230 33.89 23.26 33.91
C VAL A 230 33.31 24.65 34.10
N VAL A 231 32.33 25.06 33.28
CA VAL A 231 31.67 26.37 33.40
C VAL A 231 30.97 26.50 34.75
N SER A 232 30.29 25.44 35.20
CA SER A 232 29.62 25.40 36.50
C SER A 232 30.60 25.53 37.67
N VAL A 233 31.75 24.86 37.61
CA VAL A 233 32.82 24.98 38.63
C VAL A 233 33.43 26.37 38.63
N LEU A 234 33.74 26.94 37.47
CA LEU A 234 34.29 28.29 37.36
C LEU A 234 33.34 29.36 37.93
N LEU A 235 32.04 29.24 37.64
CA LEU A 235 31.03 30.12 38.21
C LEU A 235 30.94 29.99 39.73
N PHE A 236 30.99 28.75 40.26
CA PHE A 236 31.00 28.53 41.70
C PHE A 236 32.23 29.13 42.38
N LEU A 237 33.42 28.98 41.78
CA LEU A 237 34.64 29.60 42.29
C LEU A 237 34.57 31.13 42.25
N PHE A 238 34.00 31.71 41.19
CA PHE A 238 33.80 33.15 41.11
C PHE A 238 32.86 33.67 42.19
N VAL A 239 31.70 33.03 42.38
CA VAL A 239 30.71 33.41 43.41
C VAL A 239 31.30 33.29 44.81
N THR A 240 32.01 32.19 45.10
CA THR A 240 32.67 32.00 46.40
C THR A 240 33.76 33.04 46.64
N SER A 241 34.57 33.38 45.63
CA SER A 241 35.57 34.45 45.75
C SER A 241 34.93 35.81 46.06
N VAL A 242 33.83 36.17 45.40
CA VAL A 242 33.12 37.44 45.66
C VAL A 242 32.55 37.47 47.08
N LEU A 243 31.94 36.37 47.53
CA LEU A 243 31.42 36.25 48.90
C LEU A 243 32.54 36.34 49.94
N LEU A 244 33.68 35.68 49.71
CA LEU A 244 34.84 35.79 50.59
C LEU A 244 35.36 37.23 50.64
N CYS A 245 35.49 37.91 49.50
CA CYS A 245 35.86 39.32 49.45
C CYS A 245 34.88 40.20 50.25
N PHE A 246 33.58 39.92 50.18
CA PHE A 246 32.58 40.65 50.95
C PHE A 246 32.71 40.38 52.46
N VAL A 247 32.89 39.13 52.88
CA VAL A 247 33.08 38.74 54.28
C VAL A 247 34.37 39.32 54.85
N PHE A 248 35.49 39.19 54.13
CA PHE A 248 36.76 39.80 54.54
C PHE A 248 36.69 41.32 54.53
N GLY A 249 35.98 41.91 53.57
CA GLY A 249 35.71 43.35 53.54
C GLY A 249 34.89 43.80 54.74
N GLN A 250 33.82 43.09 55.08
CA GLN A 250 33.00 43.31 56.28
C GLN A 250 33.83 43.15 57.57
N GLN A 251 34.62 42.09 57.68
CA GLN A 251 35.48 41.83 58.84
C GLN A 251 36.59 42.88 58.96
N TRP A 252 37.18 43.31 57.85
CA TRP A 252 38.17 44.38 57.82
C TRP A 252 37.54 45.73 58.18
N HIS A 253 36.34 46.00 57.69
CA HIS A 253 35.58 47.19 58.05
C HIS A 253 35.21 47.17 59.54
N GLN A 254 34.72 46.05 60.08
CA GLN A 254 34.45 45.85 61.51
C GLN A 254 35.72 45.96 62.35
N ARG A 255 36.87 45.47 61.89
CA ARG A 255 38.16 45.66 62.57
C ARG A 255 38.62 47.12 62.55
N ARG A 256 38.31 47.90 61.50
CA ARG A 256 38.59 49.35 61.45
C ARG A 256 37.58 50.18 62.23
N THR A 257 36.31 49.78 62.33
CA THR A 257 35.28 50.48 63.10
C THR A 257 35.14 49.94 64.53
N GLY A 258 35.89 48.91 64.90
CA GLY A 258 36.00 48.36 66.24
C GLY A 258 36.87 49.24 67.14
N THR A 259 36.22 49.85 68.15
CA THR A 259 36.73 50.73 69.20
C THR A 259 36.99 52.20 68.83
N TYR A 260 35.99 52.90 68.28
CA TYR A 260 35.77 54.29 68.74
C TYR A 260 35.26 54.23 70.19
N GLY A 261 36.20 54.14 71.14
CA GLY A 261 35.94 54.20 72.57
C GLY A 261 35.52 55.60 73.02
N VAL A 262 34.31 56.05 72.64
CA VAL A 262 33.73 57.31 73.14
C VAL A 262 33.33 57.21 74.63
N GLN A 263 33.36 56.01 75.22
CA GLN A 263 33.13 55.82 76.66
C GLN A 263 34.39 55.95 77.55
N ALA A 264 35.59 56.06 76.98
CA ALA A 264 36.83 56.17 77.78
C ALA A 264 37.19 57.62 78.17
N ALA A 265 36.63 58.64 77.49
CA ALA A 265 36.94 60.05 77.78
C ALA A 265 36.14 60.63 78.97
N TRP A 266 35.00 60.06 79.34
CA TRP A 266 34.17 60.58 80.43
C TRP A 266 34.59 60.11 81.85
N ARG A 267 35.41 59.06 81.97
CA ARG A 267 35.94 58.64 83.29
C ARG A 267 37.19 59.39 83.75
N ARG A 268 37.89 60.13 82.87
CA ARG A 268 39.08 60.90 83.26
C ARG A 268 38.80 62.34 83.71
N LEU A 269 37.61 62.89 83.47
CA LEU A 269 37.24 64.23 83.93
C LEU A 269 36.61 64.28 85.34
N ARG A 270 36.33 63.13 85.97
CA ARG A 270 35.76 63.08 87.34
C ARG A 270 36.78 62.97 88.47
N TRP A 271 38.08 62.94 88.17
CA TRP A 271 39.14 62.79 89.19
C TRP A 271 40.02 64.03 89.40
N ALA A 272 39.71 65.16 88.74
CA ALA A 272 40.46 66.42 88.89
C ALA A 272 39.73 67.50 89.71
N TYR A 273 38.77 67.13 90.56
CA TYR A 273 38.08 68.08 91.46
C TYR A 273 37.88 67.50 92.88
N ARG A 274 38.96 66.97 93.45
CA ARG A 274 39.14 66.80 94.90
C ARG A 274 40.61 67.03 95.26
N ALA A 275 40.99 68.30 95.30
CA ALA A 275 42.05 68.86 96.13
C ALA A 275 41.78 70.36 96.21
#